data_AF-A0A919J3I4-F1
#
_entry.id   AF-A0A919J3I4-F1
#
_cell.length_a   1.000
_cell.length_b   1.000
_cell.length_c   1.000
_cell.angle_alpha   90.00
_cell.angle_beta   90.00
_cell.angle_gamma   90.00
#
_symmetry.space_group_name_H-M   'P 1'
#
loop_
_entity.id
_entity.type
_entity.pdbx_description
1 polymer ?
#
loop_
_entity_poly.entity_id
_entity_poly.type
_entity_poly.pdbx_seq_one_letter_code
_entity_poly.pdbx_strand_id
1 'polypeptide(L)'
;MDTPDDTTRTGTLQGALRYLVLGLFACTAALIAVLVGEAVVSAAGWNSDPHGYGVIFAILGAAVLTPVALALWLLYRWMRRRSS
;
A
#
# COMPACT_ATOMS: atom_id res chain seq x y z
N MET A 1 2.90 24.26 -29.90
CA MET A 1 3.63 25.42 -29.34
C MET A 1 3.29 25.43 -27.88
N ASP A 2 4.12 24.72 -27.14
CA ASP A 2 3.71 24.07 -25.91
C ASP A 2 4.18 24.96 -24.76
N THR A 3 3.22 25.45 -23.99
CA THR A 3 3.43 26.51 -22.99
C THR A 3 4.27 25.97 -21.83
N PRO A 4 5.31 26.70 -21.37
CA PRO A 4 6.24 26.20 -20.34
C PRO A 4 5.55 25.88 -18.99
N ASP A 5 4.40 26.51 -18.73
CA ASP A 5 3.56 26.21 -17.57
C ASP A 5 3.01 24.78 -17.57
N ASP A 6 2.71 24.18 -18.73
CA ASP A 6 2.17 22.82 -18.79
C ASP A 6 3.25 21.77 -18.50
N THR A 7 4.49 21.99 -18.98
CA THR A 7 5.66 21.17 -18.61
C THR A 7 5.91 21.22 -17.10
N THR A 8 5.73 22.40 -16.50
CA THR A 8 5.95 22.63 -15.06
C THR A 8 4.81 22.04 -14.21
N ARG A 9 3.56 22.16 -14.68
CA ARG A 9 2.35 21.61 -14.04
C ARG A 9 2.29 20.09 -14.14
N THR A 10 2.72 19.49 -15.26
CA THR A 10 2.82 18.03 -15.40
C THR A 10 3.94 17.44 -14.54
N GLY A 11 5.12 18.08 -14.49
CA GLY A 11 6.22 17.66 -13.61
C GLY A 11 5.84 17.66 -12.12
N THR A 12 5.16 18.72 -11.67
CA THR A 12 4.67 18.81 -10.27
C THR A 12 3.56 17.82 -9.95
N LEU A 13 2.59 17.61 -10.86
CA LEU A 13 1.58 16.54 -10.73
C LEU A 13 2.20 15.14 -10.65
N GLN A 14 3.19 14.84 -11.51
CA GLN A 14 3.88 13.54 -11.51
C GLN A 14 4.73 13.35 -10.24
N GLY A 15 5.26 14.43 -9.66
CA GLY A 15 5.88 14.43 -8.34
C GLY A 15 4.87 14.09 -7.24
N ALA A 16 3.77 14.84 -7.15
CA ALA A 16 2.71 14.62 -6.15
C ALA A 16 2.12 13.20 -6.24
N LEU A 17 1.87 12.70 -7.44
CA LEU A 17 1.35 11.35 -7.68
C LEU A 17 2.34 10.26 -7.25
N ARG A 18 3.65 10.45 -7.44
CA ARG A 18 4.68 9.54 -6.92
C ARG A 18 4.68 9.50 -5.39
N TYR A 19 4.59 10.65 -4.71
CA TYR A 19 4.52 10.69 -3.25
C TYR A 19 3.22 10.08 -2.71
N LEU A 20 2.08 10.33 -3.36
CA LEU A 20 0.79 9.75 -2.98
C LEU A 20 0.81 8.22 -3.11
N VAL A 21 1.35 7.68 -4.20
CA VAL A 21 1.51 6.22 -4.39
C VAL A 21 2.47 5.61 -3.36
N LEU A 22 3.57 6.28 -3.02
CA LEU A 22 4.49 5.83 -1.97
C LEU A 22 3.85 5.86 -0.57
N GLY A 23 3.10 6.91 -0.24
CA GLY A 23 2.36 7.04 1.02
C GLY A 23 1.26 5.98 1.16
N LEU A 24 0.49 5.73 0.10
CA LEU A 24 -0.53 4.69 0.10
C LEU A 24 0.09 3.29 0.19
N PHE A 25 1.24 3.05 -0.45
CA PHE A 25 2.00 1.81 -0.31
C PHE A 25 2.51 1.60 1.13
N ALA A 26 3.10 2.64 1.74
CA ALA A 26 3.58 2.59 3.13
C ALA A 26 2.44 2.36 4.13
N CYS A 27 1.29 3.03 3.95
CA CYS A 27 0.08 2.80 4.73
C CYS A 27 -0.43 1.35 4.58
N THR A 28 -0.46 0.84 3.35
CA THR A 28 -0.84 -0.56 3.05
C THR A 28 0.10 -1.55 3.74
N ALA A 29 1.42 -1.31 3.69
CA ALA A 29 2.42 -2.15 4.36
C ALA A 29 2.28 -2.11 5.90
N ALA A 30 2.00 -0.94 6.48
CA ALA A 30 1.77 -0.80 7.92
C ALA A 30 0.50 -1.55 8.38
N LEU A 31 -0.59 -1.46 7.62
CA LEU A 31 -1.82 -2.22 7.89
C LEU A 31 -1.61 -3.74 7.77
N ILE A 32 -0.86 -4.21 6.77
CA ILE A 32 -0.46 -5.63 6.70
C ILE A 32 0.35 -6.04 7.95
N ALA A 33 1.29 -5.22 8.41
CA ALA A 33 2.08 -5.51 9.60
C ALA A 33 1.25 -5.56 10.88
N VAL A 34 0.25 -4.68 11.04
CA VAL A 34 -0.71 -4.73 12.16
C VAL A 34 -1.55 -6.00 12.12
N LEU A 35 -2.09 -6.37 10.95
CA LEU A 35 -2.88 -7.59 10.77
C LEU A 35 -2.07 -8.86 11.08
N VAL A 36 -0.80 -8.92 10.64
CA VAL A 36 0.11 -10.02 11.00
C VAL A 36 0.41 -10.02 12.51
N GLY A 37 0.56 -8.85 13.13
CA GLY A 37 0.70 -8.72 14.58
C GLY A 37 -0.48 -9.31 15.35
N GLU A 38 -1.71 -8.94 15.00
CA GLU A 38 -2.94 -9.51 15.57
C GLU A 38 -2.99 -11.04 15.42
N ALA A 39 -2.67 -11.57 14.22
CA ALA A 39 -2.62 -13.01 13.99
C ALA A 39 -1.58 -13.71 14.87
N VAL A 40 -0.39 -13.12 15.06
CA VAL A 40 0.67 -13.68 15.91
C VAL A 40 0.29 -13.62 17.39
N VAL A 41 -0.31 -12.53 17.88
CA VAL A 41 -0.77 -12.39 19.28
C VAL A 41 -1.92 -13.35 19.59
N SER A 42 -2.83 -13.57 18.63
CA SER A 42 -3.89 -14.57 18.73
C SER A 42 -3.32 -15.99 18.72
N ALA A 43 -2.44 -16.33 17.76
CA ALA A 43 -1.82 -17.65 17.66
C ALA A 43 -0.88 -17.99 18.84
N ALA A 44 -0.29 -16.98 19.49
CA ALA A 44 0.49 -17.13 20.72
C ALA A 44 -0.37 -17.36 21.97
N GLY A 45 -1.70 -17.36 21.86
CA GLY A 45 -2.62 -17.51 22.99
C GLY A 45 -2.63 -16.32 23.95
N TRP A 46 -2.11 -15.16 23.54
CA TRP A 46 -2.14 -13.93 24.34
C TRP A 46 -3.46 -13.16 24.15
N ASN A 47 -4.06 -13.23 22.95
CA ASN A 47 -5.44 -12.82 22.72
C ASN A 47 -6.32 -14.06 22.50
N SER A 48 -6.90 -14.57 23.59
CA SER A 48 -7.72 -15.78 23.64
C SER A 48 -9.11 -15.60 23.03
N ASP A 49 -9.19 -15.32 21.73
CA ASP A 49 -10.42 -15.43 20.95
C ASP A 49 -10.74 -16.92 20.68
N PRO A 50 -11.77 -17.51 21.30
CA PRO A 50 -12.09 -18.94 21.15
C PRO A 50 -12.66 -19.30 19.77
N HIS A 51 -12.89 -18.31 18.90
CA HIS A 51 -13.46 -18.50 17.55
C HIS A 51 -12.41 -18.29 16.43
N GLY A 52 -11.25 -17.73 16.72
CA GLY A 52 -10.18 -17.48 15.74
C GLY A 52 -10.49 -16.40 14.71
N TYR A 53 -11.48 -15.52 14.95
CA TYR A 53 -11.80 -14.39 14.09
C TYR A 53 -10.59 -13.47 13.88
N GLY A 54 -9.74 -13.27 14.90
CA GLY A 54 -8.52 -12.46 14.76
C GLY A 54 -7.61 -12.93 13.62
N VAL A 55 -7.39 -14.25 13.50
CA VAL A 55 -6.59 -14.84 12.42
C VAL A 55 -7.33 -14.76 11.08
N ILE A 56 -8.65 -14.96 11.06
CA ILE A 56 -9.47 -14.88 9.83
C ILE A 56 -9.46 -13.46 9.26
N PHE A 57 -9.69 -12.43 10.08
CA PHE A 57 -9.64 -11.03 9.67
C PHE A 57 -8.24 -10.59 9.25
N ALA A 58 -7.20 -11.08 9.93
CA ALA A 58 -5.82 -10.85 9.52
C ALA A 58 -5.52 -11.40 8.12
N ILE A 59 -5.93 -12.64 7.83
CA ILE A 59 -5.76 -13.26 6.52
C ILE A 59 -6.59 -12.55 5.44
N LEU A 60 -7.86 -12.22 5.71
CA LEU A 60 -8.70 -11.47 4.76
C LEU A 60 -8.10 -10.09 4.45
N GLY A 61 -7.68 -9.35 5.47
CA GLY A 61 -7.05 -8.06 5.31
C GLY A 61 -5.75 -8.15 4.50
N ALA A 62 -4.85 -9.09 4.84
CA ALA A 62 -3.62 -9.30 4.08
C ALA A 62 -3.89 -9.70 2.62
N ALA A 63 -4.90 -10.53 2.37
CA ALA A 63 -5.31 -10.94 1.02
C ALA A 63 -5.89 -9.79 0.18
N VAL A 64 -6.57 -8.81 0.80
CA VAL A 64 -7.08 -7.60 0.12
C VAL A 64 -5.97 -6.55 -0.06
N LEU A 65 -5.11 -6.35 0.93
CA LEU A 65 -4.06 -5.31 0.88
C LEU A 65 -2.87 -5.70 0.00
N THR A 66 -2.55 -6.99 -0.14
CA THR A 66 -1.48 -7.47 -1.02
C THR A 66 -1.64 -7.05 -2.50
N PRO A 67 -2.78 -7.29 -3.18
CA PRO A 67 -2.99 -6.82 -4.56
C PRO A 67 -3.04 -5.29 -4.68
N VAL A 68 -3.48 -4.56 -3.64
CA VAL A 68 -3.41 -3.09 -3.60
C VAL A 68 -1.95 -2.61 -3.58
N ALA A 69 -1.11 -3.18 -2.72
CA ALA A 69 0.33 -2.89 -2.69
C ALA A 69 1.01 -3.23 -4.02
N LEU A 70 0.63 -4.35 -4.65
CA LEU A 70 1.14 -4.78 -5.96
C LEU A 70 0.74 -3.81 -7.08
N ALA A 71 -0.52 -3.37 -7.11
CA ALA A 71 -1.00 -2.38 -8.08
C ALA A 71 -0.27 -1.04 -7.93
N LEU A 72 -0.08 -0.56 -6.69
CA LEU A 72 0.68 0.67 -6.39
C LEU A 72 2.14 0.55 -6.82
N TRP A 73 2.80 -0.59 -6.55
CA TRP A 73 4.17 -0.84 -6.95
C TRP A 73 4.34 -0.92 -8.48
N LEU A 74 3.40 -1.58 -9.19
CA LEU A 74 3.37 -1.63 -10.65
C LEU A 74 3.15 -0.23 -11.25
N LEU A 75 2.24 0.56 -10.68
CA LEU A 75 1.99 1.95 -11.09
C LEU A 75 3.23 2.83 -10.90
N TYR A 76 3.88 2.76 -9.72
CA TYR A 76 5.16 3.43 -9.48
C TYR A 76 6.23 2.99 -10.49
N ARG A 77 6.36 1.69 -10.77
CA ARG A 77 7.33 1.15 -11.73
C ARG A 77 7.02 1.56 -13.18
N TRP A 78 5.76 1.79 -13.54
CA TRP A 78 5.36 2.37 -14.82
C TRP A 78 5.69 3.87 -14.90
N MET A 79 5.43 4.64 -13.84
CA MET A 79 5.81 6.05 -13.72
C MET A 79 7.33 6.27 -13.62
N ARG A 80 8.11 5.26 -13.25
CA ARG A 80 9.58 5.30 -13.29
C ARG A 80 10.14 4.93 -14.66
N ARG A 81 9.54 3.96 -15.37
CA ARG A 81 9.89 3.66 -16.76
C ARG A 81 9.52 4.79 -17.72
N ARG A 82 8.39 5.48 -17.50
CA ARG A 82 8.02 6.73 -18.20
C ARG A 82 8.67 7.94 -17.52
N SER A 83 10.00 7.94 -17.49
CA SER A 83 10.86 8.97 -16.88
C SER A 83 12.34 8.82 -17.28
N SER A 84 12.62 7.96 -18.28
CA SER A 84 13.91 7.67 -18.90
C SER A 84 13.63 7.32 -20.37
#